data_AF-A0A8X7TNY4-F1
#
_entry.id   AF-A0A8X7TNY4-F1
#
_cell.length_a   1.000
_cell.length_b   1.000
_cell.length_c   1.000
_cell.angle_alpha   90.00
_cell.angle_beta   90.00
_cell.angle_gamma   90.00
#
_symmetry.space_group_name_H-M   'P 1'
#
loop_
_entity.id
_entity.type
_entity.pdbx_description
1 polymer ?
#
loop_
_entity_poly.entity_id
_entity_poly.type
_entity_poly.pdbx_seq_one_letter_code
_entity_poly.pdbx_strand_id
1 'polypeptide(L)'
;VIEHMEEDQACEFGEKVLSLFRPKLLIVSTPNFEYNTILQRSTTPENQEENKSESQLPKFRNHDHKFEWTREQFNHWATKLAEHHNYSVEFSGVGGSGEVEPGFASQIAVFKREASAVESVAEGQPYKVIWEWKKGNGEKKD
;
A
#
# COMPACT_ATOMS: atom_id res chain seq x y z
N VAL A 1 3.06 1.80 4.00
CA VAL A 1 4.48 1.79 3.54
C VAL A 1 4.68 2.65 2.31
N ILE A 2 3.94 2.43 1.21
CA ILE A 2 4.11 3.21 -0.03
C ILE A 2 3.84 4.71 0.19
N GLU A 3 2.99 5.06 1.15
CA GLU A 3 2.66 6.42 1.56
C GLU A 3 3.75 7.12 2.40
N HIS A 4 4.79 6.38 2.83
CA HIS A 4 5.94 6.90 3.59
C HIS A 4 7.17 7.20 2.72
N MET A 5 7.07 6.99 1.41
CA MET A 5 8.07 7.40 0.42
C MET A 5 7.45 8.44 -0.51
N GLU A 6 8.27 9.16 -1.26
CA GLU A 6 7.75 10.12 -2.24
C GLU A 6 6.91 9.40 -3.31
N GLU A 7 5.96 10.10 -3.94
CA GLU A 7 4.97 9.47 -4.83
C GLU A 7 5.62 8.80 -6.06
N ASP A 8 6.70 9.39 -6.58
CA ASP A 8 7.53 8.82 -7.65
C ASP A 8 8.27 7.56 -7.20
N GLN A 9 8.76 7.53 -5.96
CA GLN A 9 9.39 6.35 -5.36
C GLN A 9 8.38 5.22 -5.15
N ALA A 10 7.12 5.53 -4.81
CA ALA A 10 6.05 4.53 -4.73
C ALA A 10 5.76 3.89 -6.11
N CYS A 11 5.82 4.69 -7.17
CA CYS A 11 5.74 4.19 -8.55
C CYS A 11 6.95 3.30 -8.89
N GLU A 12 8.17 3.76 -8.61
CA GLU A 12 9.40 3.00 -8.84
C GLU A 12 9.43 1.68 -8.05
N PHE A 13 8.95 1.70 -6.80
CA PHE A 13 8.77 0.52 -5.98
C PHE A 13 7.88 -0.51 -6.68
N GLY A 14 6.71 -0.09 -7.15
CA GLY A 14 5.76 -0.96 -7.86
C GLY A 14 6.41 -1.62 -9.08
N GLU A 15 7.07 -0.81 -9.92
CA GLU A 15 7.79 -1.26 -11.11
C GLU A 15 8.86 -2.31 -10.76
N LYS A 16 9.72 -2.04 -9.77
CA LYS A 16 10.78 -2.96 -9.34
C LYS A 16 10.22 -4.25 -8.74
N VAL A 17 9.16 -4.17 -7.92
CA VAL A 17 8.55 -5.35 -7.31
C VAL A 17 7.96 -6.28 -8.37
N LEU A 18 7.17 -5.74 -9.29
CA LEU A 18 6.49 -6.59 -10.28
C LEU A 18 7.41 -7.08 -11.40
N SER A 19 8.46 -6.33 -11.78
CA SER A 19 9.41 -6.74 -12.83
C SER A 19 10.57 -7.60 -12.33
N LEU A 20 11.16 -7.28 -11.18
CA LEU A 20 12.37 -7.97 -10.68
C LEU A 20 11.99 -9.13 -9.76
N PHE A 21 11.24 -8.86 -8.70
CA PHE A 21 10.88 -9.87 -7.71
C PHE A 21 9.78 -10.82 -8.22
N ARG A 22 8.90 -10.32 -9.10
CA ARG A 22 7.81 -11.06 -9.74
C ARG A 22 7.08 -11.98 -8.77
N PRO A 23 6.47 -11.48 -7.68
CA PRO A 23 5.77 -12.34 -6.74
C PRO A 23 4.57 -13.03 -7.40
N LYS A 24 4.16 -14.22 -6.92
CA LYS A 24 2.90 -14.83 -7.36
C LYS A 24 1.68 -14.02 -6.89
N LEU A 25 1.82 -13.40 -5.72
CA LEU A 25 0.80 -12.62 -5.04
C LEU A 25 1.49 -11.44 -4.36
N LEU A 26 1.00 -10.22 -4.59
CA LEU A 26 1.40 -9.01 -3.87
C LEU A 26 0.16 -8.35 -3.29
N ILE A 27 0.23 -7.96 -2.02
CA ILE A 27 -0.85 -7.24 -1.34
C ILE A 27 -0.29 -5.88 -0.93
N VAL A 28 -0.92 -4.82 -1.42
CA VAL A 28 -0.56 -3.44 -1.09
C VAL A 28 -1.73 -2.80 -0.36
N SER A 29 -1.44 -2.17 0.78
CA SER A 29 -2.43 -1.38 1.53
C SER A 29 -1.94 0.05 1.69
N THR A 30 -2.85 1.01 1.60
CA THR A 30 -2.59 2.43 1.88
C THR A 30 -3.84 3.09 2.48
N PRO A 31 -3.73 4.18 3.26
CA PRO A 31 -4.90 4.96 3.67
C PRO A 31 -5.78 5.37 2.48
N ASN A 32 -7.10 5.38 2.69
CA ASN A 32 -8.03 6.06 1.79
C ASN A 32 -8.20 7.52 2.27
N PHE A 33 -7.71 8.47 1.47
CA PHE A 33 -7.78 9.90 1.80
C PHE A 33 -9.21 10.40 2.04
N GLU A 34 -10.18 9.88 1.27
CA GLU A 34 -11.59 10.29 1.36
C GLU A 34 -12.19 10.01 2.74
N TYR A 35 -11.70 8.95 3.40
CA TYR A 35 -12.14 8.54 4.73
C TYR A 35 -11.64 9.48 5.86
N ASN A 36 -10.62 10.30 5.61
CA ASN A 36 -10.04 11.20 6.63
C ASN A 36 -11.04 12.21 7.15
N THR A 37 -11.99 12.63 6.30
CA THR A 37 -13.08 13.53 6.68
C THR A 37 -13.90 12.97 7.85
N ILE A 38 -14.15 11.65 7.87
CA ILE A 38 -14.88 10.99 8.96
C ILE A 38 -14.06 11.00 10.25
N LEU A 39 -12.77 10.65 10.16
CA LEU A 39 -11.88 10.57 11.31
C LEU A 39 -11.60 11.95 11.94
N GLN A 40 -11.60 13.02 11.14
CA GLN A 40 -11.40 14.37 11.66
C GLN A 40 -12.64 14.91 12.36
N ARG A 41 -13.83 14.64 11.81
CA ARG A 41 -15.09 15.01 12.47
C ARG A 41 -15.24 14.35 13.84
N SER A 42 -14.79 13.10 13.99
CA SER A 42 -14.88 12.41 15.28
C SER A 42 -13.84 12.86 16.32
N THR A 43 -12.79 13.57 15.91
CA THR A 43 -11.69 13.99 16.79
C THR A 43 -11.73 15.47 17.17
N THR A 44 -12.62 16.26 16.58
CA THR A 44 -12.76 17.70 16.87
C THR A 44 -13.98 17.92 17.78
N PRO A 45 -13.83 18.49 19.00
CA PRO A 45 -14.97 18.84 19.84
C PRO A 45 -15.88 19.86 19.15
N GLU A 46 -17.21 19.72 19.31
CA GLU A 46 -18.26 20.54 18.66
C GLU A 46 -18.08 22.07 18.83
N ASN A 47 -17.25 22.51 19.79
CA ASN A 47 -17.06 23.92 20.15
C ASN A 47 -15.79 24.58 19.57
N GLN A 48 -15.10 23.95 18.60
CA GLN A 48 -13.91 24.54 17.94
C GLN A 48 -14.15 24.96 16.48
N GLU A 49 -15.41 25.22 16.10
CA GLU A 49 -15.74 25.69 14.75
C GLU A 49 -15.26 27.12 14.43
N GLU A 50 -14.76 27.88 15.41
CA GLU A 50 -14.48 29.31 15.28
C GLU A 50 -13.11 29.67 14.68
N ASN A 51 -12.20 28.71 14.48
CA ASN A 51 -10.92 28.96 13.79
C ASN A 51 -10.89 28.27 12.42
N LYS A 52 -11.90 28.55 11.58
CA LYS A 52 -11.91 28.21 10.14
C LYS A 52 -10.92 29.11 9.39
N SER A 53 -9.63 28.88 9.57
CA SER A 53 -8.57 29.49 8.77
C SER A 53 -7.71 28.39 8.14
N GLU A 54 -7.78 28.34 6.81
CA GLU A 54 -6.80 27.79 5.87
C GLU A 54 -6.59 26.25 5.83
N SER A 55 -7.66 25.53 5.46
CA SER A 55 -7.65 24.36 4.55
C SER A 55 -9.00 23.64 4.65
N GLN A 56 -9.82 23.65 3.59
CA GLN A 56 -11.03 22.81 3.54
C GLN A 56 -10.72 21.32 3.31
N LEU A 57 -9.46 20.98 3.01
CA LEU A 57 -9.03 19.61 2.76
C LEU A 57 -8.70 18.87 4.06
N PRO A 58 -9.08 17.58 4.17
CA PRO A 58 -8.70 16.76 5.31
C PRO A 58 -7.17 16.69 5.45
N LYS A 59 -6.68 16.81 6.67
CA LYS A 59 -5.28 16.50 7.03
C LYS A 59 -4.93 15.03 6.75
N PHE A 60 -3.66 14.74 6.49
CA PHE A 60 -3.14 13.37 6.49
C PHE A 60 -3.21 12.76 7.89
N ARG A 61 -3.34 11.44 7.96
CA ARG A 61 -3.45 10.66 9.20
C ARG A 61 -2.16 10.64 10.00
N ASN A 62 -1.02 10.84 9.34
CA ASN A 62 0.29 10.84 9.95
C ASN A 62 1.14 11.95 9.33
N HIS A 63 1.94 12.63 10.15
CA HIS A 63 2.85 13.70 9.72
C HIS A 63 3.99 13.20 8.83
N ASP A 64 4.29 11.91 8.86
CA ASP A 64 5.35 11.32 8.03
C ASP A 64 4.84 10.85 6.65
N HIS A 65 3.52 10.81 6.42
CA HIS A 65 2.99 10.47 5.09
C HIS A 65 3.37 11.54 4.08
N LYS A 66 3.88 11.12 2.92
CA LYS A 66 4.23 12.01 1.80
C LYS A 66 3.03 12.29 0.92
N PHE A 67 2.13 11.33 0.81
CA PHE A 67 0.86 11.43 0.10
C PHE A 67 -0.18 10.54 0.77
N GLU A 68 -1.46 10.82 0.51
CA GLU A 68 -2.55 9.88 0.76
C GLU A 68 -3.49 9.92 -0.43
N TRP A 69 -3.67 8.76 -1.08
CA TRP A 69 -4.47 8.66 -2.30
C TRP A 69 -5.96 8.51 -2.01
N THR A 70 -6.78 9.09 -2.89
CA THR A 70 -8.20 8.74 -3.03
C THR A 70 -8.36 7.31 -3.56
N ARG A 71 -9.59 6.78 -3.56
CA ARG A 71 -9.90 5.48 -4.18
C ARG A 71 -9.56 5.49 -5.66
N GLU A 72 -9.89 6.58 -6.35
CA GLU A 72 -9.61 6.73 -7.78
C GLU A 72 -8.11 6.73 -8.07
N GLN A 73 -7.33 7.52 -7.34
CA GLN A 73 -5.87 7.61 -7.54
C GLN A 73 -5.18 6.25 -7.31
N PHE A 74 -5.53 5.57 -6.21
CA PHE A 74 -4.96 4.26 -5.89
C PHE A 74 -5.37 3.20 -6.91
N ASN A 75 -6.65 3.15 -7.30
CA ASN A 75 -7.14 2.20 -8.30
C ASN A 75 -6.48 2.44 -9.66
N HIS A 76 -6.28 3.70 -10.04
CA HIS A 76 -5.63 4.07 -11.29
C HIS A 76 -4.17 3.63 -11.33
N TRP A 77 -3.41 3.94 -10.28
CA TRP A 77 -2.02 3.53 -10.13
C TRP A 77 -1.87 1.99 -10.19
N ALA A 78 -2.68 1.29 -9.39
CA ALA A 78 -2.59 -0.17 -9.30
C ALA A 78 -3.02 -0.87 -10.59
N THR A 79 -4.07 -0.39 -11.25
CA THR A 79 -4.54 -0.95 -12.53
C THR A 79 -3.48 -0.81 -13.62
N LYS A 80 -2.91 0.38 -13.79
CA LYS A 80 -1.85 0.61 -14.78
C LYS A 80 -0.63 -0.28 -14.53
N LEU A 81 -0.23 -0.39 -13.27
CA LEU A 81 0.91 -1.21 -12.88
C LEU A 81 0.64 -2.70 -13.15
N ALA A 82 -0.56 -3.18 -12.86
CA ALA A 82 -0.95 -4.57 -13.11
C ALA A 82 -0.95 -4.89 -14.63
N GLU A 83 -1.55 -4.02 -15.44
CA GLU A 83 -1.57 -4.14 -16.91
C GLU A 83 -0.17 -4.17 -17.52
N HIS A 84 0.73 -3.31 -17.04
CA HIS A 84 2.09 -3.23 -17.56
C HIS A 84 2.92 -4.51 -17.29
N HIS A 85 2.65 -5.21 -16.19
CA HIS A 85 3.47 -6.33 -15.72
C HIS A 85 2.82 -7.71 -15.83
N ASN A 86 1.67 -7.84 -16.51
CA ASN A 86 0.89 -9.08 -16.62
C ASN A 86 0.40 -9.64 -15.27
N TYR A 87 -0.22 -8.77 -14.47
CA TYR A 87 -0.94 -9.13 -13.26
C TYR A 87 -2.42 -8.80 -13.44
N SER A 88 -3.30 -9.58 -12.81
CA SER A 88 -4.63 -9.09 -12.44
C SER A 88 -4.55 -8.34 -11.12
N VAL A 89 -5.47 -7.41 -10.91
CA VAL A 89 -5.61 -6.68 -9.64
C VAL A 89 -7.06 -6.70 -9.17
N GLU A 90 -7.25 -7.03 -7.89
CA GLU A 90 -8.54 -6.97 -7.20
C GLU A 90 -8.47 -5.93 -6.08
N PHE A 91 -9.50 -5.10 -5.95
CA PHE A 91 -9.57 -4.03 -4.95
C PHE A 91 -10.49 -4.40 -3.79
N SER A 92 -10.05 -4.10 -2.58
CA SER A 92 -10.82 -4.27 -1.34
C SER A 92 -10.31 -3.29 -0.28
N GLY A 93 -10.61 -3.53 0.99
CA GLY A 93 -10.13 -2.70 2.08
C GLY A 93 -10.57 -3.19 3.45
N VAL A 94 -10.21 -2.41 4.47
CA VAL A 94 -10.58 -2.66 5.87
C VAL A 94 -11.11 -1.38 6.53
N GLY A 95 -12.04 -1.56 7.48
CA GLY A 95 -12.75 -0.48 8.16
C GLY A 95 -13.83 0.14 7.28
N GLY A 96 -15.10 0.11 7.71
CA GLY A 96 -16.24 0.49 6.85
C GLY A 96 -16.61 -0.61 5.84
N SER A 97 -17.24 -0.22 4.73
CA SER A 97 -17.61 -1.10 3.61
C SER A 97 -17.34 -0.42 2.28
N GLY A 98 -17.13 -1.20 1.21
CA GLY A 98 -16.89 -0.65 -0.13
C GLY A 98 -18.14 -0.08 -0.82
N GLU A 99 -19.33 -0.40 -0.30
CA GLU A 99 -20.63 -0.02 -0.89
C GLU A 99 -21.17 1.31 -0.35
N VAL A 100 -20.63 1.77 0.78
CA VAL A 100 -21.12 2.97 1.48
C VAL A 100 -20.04 4.03 1.41
N GLU A 101 -20.40 5.24 0.99
CA GLU A 101 -19.49 6.38 1.03
C GLU A 101 -18.94 6.61 2.45
N PRO A 102 -17.62 6.80 2.62
CA PRO A 102 -16.58 7.06 1.60
C PRO A 102 -15.76 5.82 1.18
N GLY A 103 -16.31 4.62 1.38
CA GLY A 103 -15.64 3.34 1.14
C GLY A 103 -14.87 2.85 2.37
N PHE A 104 -13.84 2.04 2.13
CA PHE A 104 -12.99 1.52 3.19
C PHE A 104 -12.05 2.58 3.78
N ALA A 105 -11.72 2.46 5.07
CA ALA A 105 -10.77 3.35 5.74
C ALA A 105 -9.35 3.13 5.24
N SER A 106 -8.95 1.88 5.03
CA SER A 106 -7.72 1.53 4.32
C SER A 106 -8.07 0.74 3.08
N GLN A 107 -7.52 1.15 1.96
CA GLN A 107 -7.72 0.52 0.65
C GLN A 107 -6.61 -0.48 0.36
N ILE A 108 -6.97 -1.58 -0.31
CA ILE A 108 -6.10 -2.72 -0.57
C ILE A 108 -6.19 -3.10 -2.05
N ALA A 109 -5.04 -3.27 -2.69
CA ALA A 109 -4.91 -3.86 -4.02
C ALA A 109 -4.19 -5.21 -3.90
N VAL A 110 -4.82 -6.25 -4.45
CA VAL A 110 -4.28 -7.62 -4.49
C VAL A 110 -3.89 -7.95 -5.92
N PHE A 111 -2.58 -7.98 -6.19
CA PHE A 111 -2.03 -8.33 -7.48
C PHE A 111 -1.78 -9.83 -7.55
N LYS A 112 -2.29 -10.49 -8.60
CA LYS A 112 -2.06 -11.92 -8.87
C LYS A 112 -1.36 -12.04 -10.22
N ARG A 113 -0.23 -12.75 -10.26
CA ARG A 113 0.54 -12.90 -11.49
C ARG A 113 -0.18 -13.83 -12.46
N GLU A 114 -0.41 -13.37 -13.67
CA GLU A 114 -0.93 -14.22 -14.74
C GLU A 114 0.17 -15.19 -15.20
N ALA A 115 -0.20 -16.44 -15.52
CA ALA A 115 0.74 -17.54 -15.71
C ALA A 115 1.84 -17.19 -16.72
N SER A 116 3.07 -17.03 -16.24
CA SER A 116 4.26 -16.71 -17.04
C SER A 116 5.50 -17.42 -16.50
N ALA A 117 6.42 -17.74 -17.41
CA ALA A 117 7.68 -18.42 -17.10
C ALA A 117 8.61 -17.51 -16.28
N VAL A 118 9.28 -18.09 -15.29
CA VAL A 118 10.25 -17.38 -14.46
C VAL A 118 11.60 -17.39 -15.18
N GLU A 119 11.95 -16.29 -15.86
CA GLU A 119 13.33 -16.07 -16.30
C GLU A 119 14.24 -15.75 -15.10
N SER A 120 15.52 -16.11 -15.13
CA SER A 120 16.46 -15.81 -14.04
C SER A 120 16.87 -14.33 -14.05
N VAL A 121 16.84 -13.68 -12.90
CA VAL A 121 17.33 -12.29 -12.73
C VAL A 121 18.75 -12.31 -12.17
N ALA A 122 19.56 -11.31 -12.52
CA ALA A 122 20.92 -11.16 -12.03
C ALA A 122 20.96 -10.95 -10.50
N GLU A 123 21.99 -11.52 -9.85
CA GLU A 123 22.19 -11.44 -8.41
C GLU A 123 22.66 -10.04 -7.97
N GLY A 124 22.02 -9.52 -6.92
CA GLY A 124 22.47 -8.34 -6.18
C GLY A 124 22.14 -8.53 -4.70
N GLN A 125 23.09 -8.24 -3.82
CA GLN A 125 22.89 -8.30 -2.36
C GLN A 125 23.06 -6.91 -1.72
N PRO A 126 22.16 -5.96 -1.99
CA PRO A 126 22.24 -4.62 -1.40
C PRO A 126 21.86 -4.61 0.08
N TYR A 127 21.14 -5.63 0.57
CA TYR A 127 20.65 -5.70 1.93
C TYR A 127 21.66 -6.35 2.88
N LYS A 128 21.84 -5.77 4.07
CA LYS A 128 22.63 -6.35 5.16
C LYS A 128 21.73 -7.22 6.04
N VAL A 129 22.04 -8.51 6.13
CA VAL A 129 21.38 -9.42 7.08
C VAL A 129 21.68 -8.95 8.50
N ILE A 130 20.65 -8.50 9.22
CA ILE A 130 20.78 -8.07 10.63
C ILE A 130 20.55 -9.23 11.61
N TRP A 131 19.81 -10.26 11.18
CA TRP A 131 19.52 -11.46 11.94
C TRP A 131 19.16 -12.60 10.99
N GLU A 132 19.73 -13.79 11.20
CA GLU A 132 19.40 -15.01 10.45
C GLU A 132 19.19 -16.15 11.44
N TRP A 133 18.13 -16.94 11.21
CA TRP A 133 17.90 -18.18 11.92
C TRP A 133 17.65 -19.31 10.94
N LYS A 134 18.42 -20.39 11.10
CA LYS A 134 18.26 -21.64 10.35
C LYS A 134 18.04 -22.77 11.35
N LYS A 135 16.93 -23.50 11.19
CA LYS A 135 16.70 -24.71 11.97
C LYS A 135 17.77 -25.74 11.60
N GLY A 136 18.57 -26.18 12.57
CA GLY A 136 19.50 -27.28 12.34
C GLY A 136 18.76 -28.59 12.02
N ASN A 137 19.32 -29.41 11.15
CA ASN A 137 18.88 -30.80 11.02
C ASN A 137 19.13 -31.48 12.38
N GLY A 138 18.06 -31.88 13.07
CA GLY A 138 18.18 -32.51 14.37
C GLY A 138 18.91 -33.84 14.24
N GLU A 139 20.19 -33.88 14.60
CA GLU A 139 20.82 -35.12 15.02
C GLU A 139 20.13 -35.56 16.31
N LYS A 140 19.25 -36.55 16.22
CA LYS A 140 18.85 -37.32 17.39
C LYS A 140 20.13 -37.95 17.95
N LYS A 141 20.52 -37.55 19.16
CA LYS A 141 21.47 -38.33 19.95
C LYS A 141 20.75 -39.61 20.35
N ASP A 142 21.20 -40.73 19.80
CA ASP A 142 20.87 -42.08 20.29
C ASP A 142 21.35 -42.30 21.74
#